data_AF-A0AAU4FL69-F1
#
_entry.id   AF-A0AAU4FL69-F1
#
_cell.length_a   1.000
_cell.length_b   1.000
_cell.length_c   1.000
_cell.angle_alpha   90.00
_cell.angle_beta   90.00
_cell.angle_gamma   90.00
#
_symmetry.space_group_name_H-M   'P 1'
#
loop_
_entity.id
_entity.type
_entity.pdbx_description
1 polymer ?
#
loop_
_entity_poly.entity_id
_entity_poly.type
_entity_poly.pdbx_seq_one_letter_code
_entity_poly.pdbx_strand_id
1 'polypeptide(L)'
;MKLAGPGTIDRPHTHDPQKRDPMTSSTSEPSGSATPVVTTIGATASRQNRTREMQLIPEAMARAHMHERRREADMERQAMHLLAARRMQRRAERASLRARRALAMAVMQ
;
A
#
# COMPACT_ATOMS: atom_id res chain seq x y z
N MET A 1 -21.19 3.44 -28.44
CA MET A 1 -21.61 3.34 -27.02
C MET A 1 -20.38 2.97 -26.19
N LYS A 2 -19.82 3.90 -25.42
CA LYS A 2 -18.57 3.70 -24.66
C LYS A 2 -18.95 3.54 -23.19
N LEU A 3 -18.88 2.31 -22.67
CA LEU A 3 -19.16 2.01 -21.27
C LEU A 3 -17.97 2.49 -20.43
N ALA A 4 -18.11 3.66 -19.81
CA ALA A 4 -17.15 4.19 -18.86
C ALA A 4 -17.35 3.52 -17.50
N GLY A 5 -16.63 2.42 -17.27
CA GLY A 5 -16.53 1.79 -15.95
C GLY A 5 -15.38 2.40 -15.13
N PRO A 6 -15.48 2.45 -13.79
CA PRO A 6 -14.37 2.87 -12.93
C PRO A 6 -13.17 1.93 -13.11
N GLY A 7 -11.97 2.50 -13.29
CA GLY A 7 -10.74 1.72 -13.48
C GLY A 7 -10.45 0.83 -12.27
N THR A 8 -10.19 -0.45 -12.52
CA THR A 8 -9.81 -1.44 -11.49
C THR A 8 -8.31 -1.40 -11.22
N ILE A 9 -7.86 -1.96 -10.08
CA ILE A 9 -6.45 -2.00 -9.67
C ILE A 9 -5.56 -2.64 -10.75
N ASP A 10 -6.06 -3.69 -11.41
CA ASP A 10 -5.33 -4.38 -12.49
C ASP A 10 -5.43 -3.66 -13.86
N ARG A 11 -6.24 -2.61 -13.97
CA ARG A 11 -6.43 -1.84 -15.21
C ARG A 11 -6.69 -0.36 -14.90
N PRO A 12 -5.66 0.37 -14.43
CA PRO A 12 -5.81 1.79 -14.09
C PRO A 12 -6.23 2.57 -15.34
N HIS A 13 -7.23 3.44 -15.19
CA HIS A 13 -7.62 4.34 -16.26
C HIS A 13 -6.50 5.37 -16.44
N THR A 14 -5.98 5.53 -17.66
CA THR A 14 -5.04 6.60 -17.97
C THR A 14 -5.75 7.94 -17.81
N HIS A 15 -5.48 8.65 -16.72
CA HIS A 15 -5.78 10.06 -16.63
C HIS A 15 -4.59 10.83 -17.18
N ASP A 16 -4.63 11.10 -18.48
CA ASP A 16 -3.64 12.00 -19.07
C ASP A 16 -3.80 13.40 -18.44
N PRO A 17 -2.69 14.06 -18.07
CA PRO A 17 -2.74 15.39 -17.51
C PRO A 17 -3.29 16.35 -18.58
N GLN A 18 -4.53 16.80 -18.40
CA GLN A 18 -5.10 17.85 -19.23
C GLN A 18 -4.33 19.14 -19.00
N LYS A 19 -3.90 19.81 -20.08
CA LYS A 19 -3.39 21.18 -20.02
C LYS A 19 -4.44 22.05 -19.35
N ARG A 20 -4.21 22.40 -18.09
CA ARG A 20 -5.02 23.43 -17.41
C ARG A 20 -4.59 24.77 -17.99
N ASP A 21 -5.56 25.55 -18.45
CA ASP A 21 -5.29 26.93 -18.88
C ASP A 21 -4.59 27.69 -17.74
N PRO A 22 -3.68 28.62 -18.07
CA PRO A 22 -3.03 29.42 -17.05
C PRO A 22 -4.11 30.15 -16.24
N MET A 23 -4.26 29.75 -14.97
CA MET A 23 -5.11 30.48 -14.03
C MET A 23 -4.55 31.89 -13.92
N THR A 24 -5.26 32.86 -14.48
CA THR A 24 -5.01 34.26 -14.19
C THR A 24 -5.21 34.44 -12.69
N SER A 25 -4.14 34.81 -11.97
CA SER A 25 -4.26 35.27 -10.60
C SER A 25 -5.26 36.43 -10.59
N SER A 26 -6.42 36.22 -9.96
CA SER A 26 -7.47 37.23 -9.87
C SER A 26 -6.89 38.50 -9.23
N THR A 27 -6.66 39.52 -10.05
CA THR A 27 -6.25 40.86 -9.63
C THR A 27 -7.46 41.54 -9.00
N SER A 28 -7.68 41.28 -7.71
CA SER A 28 -8.57 42.11 -6.89
C SER A 28 -8.12 42.04 -5.43
N GLU A 29 -6.94 42.55 -5.13
CA GLU A 29 -6.65 43.02 -3.77
C GLU A 29 -6.71 44.55 -3.78
N PRO A 30 -7.65 45.17 -3.05
CA PRO A 30 -7.70 46.62 -2.92
C PRO A 30 -6.53 47.10 -2.08
N SER A 31 -5.74 48.01 -2.66
CA SER A 31 -4.82 48.85 -1.92
C SER A 31 -5.62 49.68 -0.90
N GLY A 32 -5.37 49.44 0.38
CA GLY A 32 -5.75 50.35 1.45
C GLY A 32 -6.90 49.91 2.35
N SER A 33 -6.53 49.64 3.60
CA SER A 33 -7.27 49.94 4.83
C SER A 33 -8.39 49.01 5.31
N ALA A 34 -8.34 48.80 6.63
CA ALA A 34 -9.31 48.20 7.55
C ALA A 34 -9.49 46.68 7.49
N THR A 35 -8.76 46.00 8.38
CA THR A 35 -9.08 44.67 8.89
C THR A 35 -10.55 44.54 9.33
N PRO A 36 -11.29 43.51 8.90
CA PRO A 36 -12.25 42.86 9.77
C PRO A 36 -11.57 41.64 10.40
N VAL A 37 -11.68 41.57 11.72
CA VAL A 37 -11.29 40.44 12.57
C VAL A 37 -12.07 39.20 12.11
N VAL A 38 -11.51 38.43 11.17
CA VAL A 38 -11.94 37.07 10.89
C VAL A 38 -10.93 36.14 11.53
N THR A 39 -11.30 35.68 12.72
CA THR A 39 -10.59 34.71 13.54
C THR A 39 -10.52 33.37 12.81
N THR A 40 -9.63 33.27 11.82
CA THR A 40 -9.26 32.00 11.17
C THR A 40 -8.22 31.28 12.04
N ILE A 41 -8.57 31.04 13.31
CA ILE A 41 -7.80 30.18 14.21
C ILE A 41 -8.21 28.74 13.86
N GLY A 42 -7.59 28.15 12.83
CA GLY A 42 -7.79 26.73 12.54
C GLY A 42 -7.42 26.26 11.14
N ALA A 43 -7.57 27.10 10.11
CA ALA A 43 -7.32 26.68 8.72
C ALA A 43 -5.83 26.75 8.29
N THR A 44 -4.95 27.26 9.15
CA THR A 44 -3.48 27.28 8.92
C THR A 44 -2.76 26.06 9.50
N ALA A 45 -3.45 25.19 10.24
CA ALA A 45 -2.82 24.02 10.87
C ALA A 45 -2.36 22.96 9.86
N SER A 46 -2.90 22.95 8.64
CA SER A 46 -2.60 21.92 7.62
C SER A 46 -1.72 22.42 6.46
N ARG A 47 -1.11 23.61 6.56
CA ARG A 47 -0.18 24.12 5.53
C ARG A 47 1.30 23.93 5.90
N GLN A 48 1.59 23.19 6.97
CA GLN A 48 2.91 23.15 7.62
C GLN A 48 3.93 22.18 6.99
N ASN A 49 3.55 21.40 5.97
CA ASN A 49 4.43 20.37 5.39
C ASN A 49 4.97 20.75 3.99
N ARG A 50 5.39 22.01 3.83
CA ARG A 50 6.14 22.50 2.65
C ARG A 50 7.50 23.01 3.09
N THR A 51 8.31 22.18 3.74
CA THR A 51 9.72 22.52 3.99
C THR A 51 10.53 22.18 2.74
N ARG A 52 11.22 23.17 2.17
CA ARG A 52 12.11 23.01 1.00
C ARG A 52 13.51 22.52 1.41
N GLU A 53 13.73 22.35 2.71
CA GLU A 53 14.92 21.74 3.30
C GLU A 53 14.71 20.26 3.62
N MET A 54 15.77 19.48 3.47
CA MET A 54 15.77 18.03 3.67
C MET A 54 15.78 17.73 5.17
N GLN A 55 14.64 17.28 5.73
CA GLN A 55 14.57 16.84 7.12
C GLN A 55 15.20 15.44 7.25
N LEU A 56 16.55 15.36 7.27
CA LEU A 56 17.29 14.10 7.29
C LEU A 56 17.00 13.23 8.53
N ILE A 57 16.74 13.83 9.70
CA ILE A 57 16.63 13.09 10.97
C ILE A 57 15.27 12.35 11.10
N PRO A 58 14.11 13.00 10.85
CA PRO A 58 12.82 12.30 10.85
C PRO A 58 12.74 11.21 9.79
N GLU A 59 13.34 11.45 8.62
CA GLU A 59 13.33 10.49 7.53
C GLU A 59 14.20 9.27 7.83
N ALA A 60 15.40 9.46 8.37
CA ALA A 60 16.28 8.36 8.75
C ALA A 60 15.61 7.44 9.79
N MET A 61 14.92 8.02 10.78
CA MET A 61 14.17 7.27 11.79
C MET A 61 12.97 6.53 11.17
N ALA A 62 12.22 7.18 10.27
CA ALA A 62 11.11 6.55 9.56
C ALA A 62 11.58 5.39 8.67
N ARG A 63 12.71 5.56 7.96
CA ARG A 63 13.32 4.49 7.15
C ARG A 63 13.76 3.32 8.03
N ALA A 64 14.41 3.58 9.16
CA ALA A 64 14.82 2.54 10.11
C ALA A 64 13.62 1.73 10.64
N HIS A 65 12.56 2.42 11.07
CA HIS A 65 11.32 1.79 11.52
C HIS A 65 10.66 0.95 10.41
N MET A 66 10.61 1.44 9.17
CA MET A 66 10.07 0.66 8.04
C MET A 66 10.95 -0.54 7.69
N HIS A 67 12.27 -0.44 7.85
CA HIS A 67 13.17 -1.58 7.69
C HIS A 67 12.92 -2.65 8.75
N GLU A 68 12.70 -2.26 10.00
CA GLU A 68 12.35 -3.18 11.09
C GLU A 68 11.02 -3.89 10.82
N ARG A 69 9.97 -3.14 10.46
CA ARG A 69 8.65 -3.69 10.08
C ARG A 69 8.73 -4.66 8.91
N ARG A 70 9.60 -4.39 7.92
CA ARG A 70 9.85 -5.32 6.81
C ARG A 70 10.52 -6.60 7.28
N ARG A 71 11.53 -6.51 8.15
CA ARG A 71 12.22 -7.69 8.70
C ARG A 71 11.28 -8.59 9.49
N GLU A 72 10.43 -7.99 10.32
CA GLU A 72 9.40 -8.72 11.08
C GLU A 72 8.46 -9.49 10.14
N ALA A 73 7.92 -8.81 9.12
CA ALA A 73 7.06 -9.44 8.11
C ALA A 73 7.77 -10.56 7.32
N ASP A 74 9.07 -10.42 7.05
CA ASP A 74 9.86 -11.45 6.37
C ASP A 74 10.05 -12.70 7.25
N MET A 75 10.27 -12.52 8.56
CA MET A 75 10.33 -13.64 9.50
C MET A 75 9.01 -14.39 9.59
N GLU A 76 7.88 -13.67 9.66
CA GLU A 76 6.55 -14.27 9.66
C GLU A 76 6.28 -15.07 8.38
N ARG A 77 6.62 -14.50 7.21
CA ARG A 77 6.51 -15.20 5.92
C ARG A 77 7.31 -16.51 5.91
N GLN A 78 8.56 -16.49 6.38
CA GLN A 78 9.39 -17.69 6.46
C GLN A 78 8.77 -18.77 7.36
N ALA A 79 8.28 -18.39 8.54
CA ALA A 79 7.61 -19.32 9.45
C ALA A 79 6.37 -19.96 8.79
N MET A 80 5.54 -19.17 8.10
CA MET A 80 4.37 -19.65 7.39
C MET A 80 4.73 -20.60 6.25
N HIS A 81 5.80 -20.33 5.49
CA HIS A 81 6.30 -21.24 4.46
C HIS A 81 6.74 -22.59 5.04
N LEU A 82 7.44 -22.61 6.17
CA LEU A 82 7.85 -23.86 6.83
C LEU A 82 6.64 -24.66 7.33
N LEU A 83 5.63 -24.00 7.90
CA LEU A 83 4.39 -24.66 8.33
C LEU A 83 3.64 -25.27 7.13
N ALA A 84 3.56 -24.55 6.01
CA ALA A 84 2.95 -25.05 4.79
C ALA A 84 3.70 -26.27 4.25
N ALA A 85 5.03 -26.22 4.20
CA ALA A 85 5.87 -27.33 3.76
C ALA A 85 5.64 -28.59 4.63
N ARG A 86 5.64 -28.45 5.96
CA ARG A 86 5.37 -29.57 6.89
C ARG A 86 3.96 -30.13 6.72
N ARG A 87 2.97 -29.29 6.42
CA ARG A 87 1.59 -29.74 6.12
C ARG A 87 1.55 -30.56 4.83
N MET A 88 2.27 -30.13 3.79
CA MET A 88 2.37 -30.86 2.53
C MET A 88 3.09 -32.20 2.71
N GLN A 89 4.17 -32.24 3.50
CA GLN A 89 4.89 -33.48 3.81
C GLN A 89 3.97 -34.52 4.45
N ARG A 90 3.21 -34.15 5.50
CA ARG A 90 2.26 -35.07 6.13
C ARG A 90 1.16 -35.56 5.18
N ARG A 91 0.73 -34.72 4.24
CA ARG A 91 -0.22 -35.12 3.20
C ARG A 91 0.40 -36.15 2.25
N ALA A 92 1.64 -35.94 1.84
CA ALA A 92 2.37 -36.88 0.99
C ALA A 92 2.59 -38.24 1.68
N GLU A 93 2.96 -38.23 2.96
CA GLU A 93 3.10 -39.46 3.77
C GLU A 93 1.79 -40.24 3.88
N ARG A 94 0.67 -39.54 4.11
CA ARG A 94 -0.65 -40.18 4.14
C ARG A 94 -1.05 -40.74 2.78
N ALA A 95 -0.79 -40.00 1.71
CA ALA A 95 -1.06 -40.44 0.35
C ALA A 95 -0.23 -41.69 -0.01
N SER A 96 1.05 -41.71 0.36
CA SER A 96 1.93 -42.86 0.10
C SER A 96 1.52 -44.10 0.90
N LEU A 97 1.13 -43.95 2.17
CA LEU A 97 0.59 -45.06 2.96
C LEU A 97 -0.70 -45.63 2.35
N ARG A 98 -1.61 -44.75 1.91
CA ARG A 98 -2.85 -45.17 1.22
C ARG A 98 -2.55 -45.92 -0.07
N ALA A 99 -1.62 -45.42 -0.88
CA ALA A 99 -1.21 -46.07 -2.12
C ALA A 99 -0.62 -47.46 -1.84
N ARG A 100 0.30 -47.57 -0.86
CA ARG A 100 0.88 -48.86 -0.44
C ARG A 100 -0.19 -49.84 0.04
N ARG A 101 -1.16 -49.38 0.82
CA ARG A 101 -2.28 -50.21 1.28
C ARG A 101 -3.16 -50.68 0.13
N ALA A 102 -3.47 -49.79 -0.81
CA ALA A 102 -4.26 -50.15 -2.00
C ALA A 102 -3.54 -51.20 -2.85
N LEU A 103 -2.22 -51.05 -3.05
CA LEU A 103 -1.40 -52.06 -3.74
C LEU A 103 -1.41 -53.41 -3.02
N ALA A 104 -1.22 -53.42 -1.69
CA ALA A 104 -1.26 -54.66 -0.92
C ALA A 104 -2.62 -55.36 -1.01
N MET A 105 -3.72 -54.60 -0.95
CA MET A 105 -5.08 -55.13 -1.14
C MET A 105 -5.32 -55.65 -2.57
N ALA A 106 -4.70 -55.04 -3.58
CA ALA A 106 -4.77 -55.50 -4.97
C ALA A 106 -3.99 -56.81 -5.20
N VAL A 107 -2.92 -57.04 -4.44
CA VAL A 107 -2.12 -58.29 -4.52
C VAL A 107 -2.78 -59.46 -3.77
N MET A 108 -3.57 -59.20 -2.73
CA MET A 108 -4.27 -60.24 -1.97
C MET A 108 -5.59 -60.72 -2.60
N GLN A 109 -5.99 -60.15 -3.75
CA GLN A 109 -7.15 -60.58 -4.54
C GLN A 109 -6.71 -61.59 -5.60
#